data_AF-A0A1A0MGK1-F1
#
_entry.id   AF-A0A1A0MGK1-F1
#
_cell.length_a   1.000
_cell.length_b   1.000
_cell.length_c   1.000
_cell.angle_alpha   90.00
_cell.angle_beta   90.00
_cell.angle_gamma   90.00
#
_symmetry.space_group_name_H-M   'P 1'
#
loop_
_entity.id
_entity.type
_entity.pdbx_description
1 polymer ?
#
loop_
_entity_poly.entity_id
_entity_poly.type
_entity_poly.pdbx_seq_one_letter_code
_entity_poly.pdbx_strand_id
1 'polypeptide(L)'
;MSGTSMDGLDAAVAELEWDGAAVAMSPLGHIERPWPDEMRARLHASLGPTTAAELCELDQLIGQASAELATELLPADLVVSHGQTVHHWVQDREAKGTLQLGQPAWIVEATGLPVISDVRARDVAAGGHGAPLAGILDDLWLRGEHTRAALNLGGIANVTIVRSGRPPIAFDTGPGNCLLDEAARRTIGRVSDEDGRLAARGAPDAALLQNLLDDPYYALTPPKSTGREHFHLGDLPDLPPEDLLATLTELTAITVADALAPYAPAEVVASGGGVRNPSLLAELDRRLPLTVSDERGLPAQAKEAYLMALIGFLAWHQVPLLTGPHVLGRISPGDAPLALPRPAAPPTGLQIRSV
;
A
#
# COMPACT_ATOMS: atom_id res chain seq x y z
N MET A 1 10.71 1.87 -0.89
CA MET A 1 9.83 0.81 -1.41
C MET A 1 9.25 1.27 -2.73
N SER A 2 8.90 0.37 -3.64
CA SER A 2 8.15 0.69 -4.87
C SER A 2 6.90 -0.18 -4.93
N GLY A 3 5.74 0.46 -5.06
CA GLY A 3 4.43 -0.18 -4.98
C GLY A 3 4.12 -1.05 -6.20
N THR A 4 2.99 -1.74 -6.19
CA THR A 4 2.53 -2.54 -7.34
C THR A 4 2.10 -1.68 -8.53
N SER A 5 1.82 -0.40 -8.30
CA SER A 5 1.52 0.54 -9.39
C SER A 5 2.74 0.89 -10.23
N MET A 6 3.96 0.67 -9.71
CA MET A 6 5.24 0.97 -10.37
C MET A 6 5.37 2.45 -10.79
N ASP A 7 4.73 3.36 -10.05
CA ASP A 7 4.76 4.79 -10.35
C ASP A 7 6.06 5.47 -9.88
N GLY A 8 6.66 4.99 -8.79
CA GLY A 8 7.85 5.58 -8.20
C GLY A 8 8.41 4.81 -7.00
N LEU A 9 9.48 5.37 -6.43
CA LEU A 9 10.06 4.97 -5.17
C LEU A 9 9.61 5.89 -4.04
N ASP A 10 9.10 5.30 -2.96
CA ASP A 10 8.79 5.99 -1.72
C ASP A 10 9.80 5.60 -0.64
N ALA A 11 10.31 6.59 0.09
CA ALA A 11 11.17 6.39 1.23
C ALA A 11 10.70 7.28 2.39
N ALA A 12 10.75 6.74 3.60
CA ALA A 12 10.41 7.48 4.81
C ALA A 12 11.39 7.14 5.93
N VAL A 13 11.61 8.11 6.81
CA VAL A 13 12.42 7.98 8.02
C VAL A 13 11.53 8.28 9.22
N ALA A 14 11.61 7.42 10.22
CA ALA A 14 10.90 7.55 11.48
C ALA A 14 11.81 7.14 12.62
N GLU A 15 11.60 7.75 13.78
CA GLU A 15 12.08 7.21 15.04
C GLU A 15 11.11 6.13 15.51
N LEU A 16 11.63 4.96 15.88
CA LEU A 16 10.84 3.88 16.46
C LEU A 16 11.45 3.41 17.76
N GLU A 17 10.61 3.28 18.78
CA GLU A 17 11.01 2.79 20.09
C GLU A 17 9.92 1.92 20.73
N TRP A 18 10.33 1.13 21.73
CA TRP A 18 9.40 0.38 22.55
C TRP A 18 8.83 1.29 23.64
N ASP A 19 7.50 1.43 23.66
CA ASP A 19 6.75 2.08 24.75
C ASP A 19 5.99 1.01 25.54
N GLY A 20 6.66 0.48 26.56
CA GLY A 20 6.19 -0.70 27.29
C GLY A 20 6.07 -1.92 26.36
N ALA A 21 4.83 -2.37 26.11
CA ALA A 21 4.53 -3.49 25.21
C ALA A 21 4.06 -3.03 23.82
N ALA A 22 3.99 -1.72 23.56
CA ALA A 22 3.64 -1.16 22.27
C ALA A 22 4.89 -0.62 21.56
N VAL A 23 4.74 -0.30 20.27
CA VAL A 23 5.73 0.48 19.52
C VAL A 23 5.25 1.91 19.42
N ALA A 24 6.11 2.87 19.69
CA ALA A 24 5.90 4.27 19.33
C ALA A 24 6.67 4.57 18.04
N MET A 25 6.02 5.26 17.10
CA MET A 25 6.62 5.72 15.85
C MET A 25 6.43 7.24 15.74
N SER A 26 7.52 7.96 15.51
CA SER A 26 7.53 9.39 15.22
C SER A 26 7.95 9.60 13.75
N PRO A 27 7.02 9.91 12.83
CA PRO A 27 7.33 10.23 11.44
C PRO A 27 8.25 11.45 11.33
N LEU A 28 9.44 11.31 10.75
CA LEU A 28 10.43 12.39 10.63
C LEU A 28 10.53 12.99 9.23
N GLY A 29 10.26 12.19 8.19
CA GLY A 29 10.36 12.65 6.81
C GLY A 29 9.94 11.60 5.79
N HIS A 30 9.52 12.08 4.62
CA HIS A 30 9.08 11.25 3.50
C HIS A 30 9.50 11.90 2.17
N ILE A 31 9.99 11.09 1.25
CA ILE A 31 10.32 11.48 -0.12
C ILE A 31 9.74 10.43 -1.07
N GLU A 32 9.05 10.90 -2.10
CA GLU A 32 8.57 10.13 -3.24
C GLU A 32 9.33 10.60 -4.48
N ARG A 33 9.84 9.66 -5.29
CA ARG A 33 10.43 9.95 -6.60
C ARG A 33 9.78 9.09 -7.69
N PRO A 34 9.16 9.71 -8.71
CA PRO A 34 8.58 8.95 -9.81
C PRO A 34 9.67 8.26 -10.62
N TRP A 35 9.35 7.09 -11.16
CA TRP A 35 10.22 6.42 -12.11
C TRP A 35 10.24 7.21 -13.44
N PRO A 36 11.41 7.35 -14.09
CA PRO A 36 11.45 7.79 -15.48
C PRO A 36 10.57 6.90 -16.36
N ASP A 37 9.93 7.46 -17.39
CA ASP A 37 8.97 6.73 -18.23
C ASP A 37 9.54 5.44 -18.84
N GLU A 38 10.81 5.48 -19.25
CA GLU A 38 11.53 4.31 -19.76
C GLU A 38 11.66 3.21 -18.69
N MET A 39 12.03 3.57 -17.46
CA MET A 39 12.14 2.64 -16.34
C MET A 39 10.77 2.03 -16.01
N ARG A 40 9.74 2.86 -15.93
CA ARG A 40 8.36 2.40 -15.69
C ARG A 40 7.89 1.43 -16.78
N ALA A 41 8.16 1.72 -18.05
CA ALA A 41 7.84 0.84 -19.16
C ALA A 41 8.55 -0.52 -19.06
N ARG A 42 9.85 -0.53 -18.71
CA ARG A 42 10.63 -1.75 -18.47
C ARG A 42 10.08 -2.57 -17.30
N LEU A 43 9.76 -1.91 -16.17
CA LEU A 43 9.17 -2.56 -15.01
C LEU A 43 7.83 -3.23 -15.35
N HIS A 44 6.94 -2.54 -16.06
CA HIS A 44 5.68 -3.15 -16.52
C HIS A 44 5.92 -4.31 -17.48
N ALA A 45 6.85 -4.20 -18.43
CA ALA A 45 7.18 -5.28 -19.35
C ALA A 45 7.75 -6.51 -18.61
N SER A 46 8.48 -6.30 -17.51
CA SER A 46 9.07 -7.36 -16.67
C SER A 46 8.03 -8.22 -15.92
N LEU A 47 6.77 -7.76 -15.85
CA LEU A 47 5.67 -8.56 -15.29
C LEU A 47 5.27 -9.73 -16.21
N GLY A 48 5.60 -9.63 -17.50
CA GLY A 48 5.44 -10.70 -18.48
C GLY A 48 6.70 -11.58 -18.62
N PRO A 49 6.80 -12.38 -19.69
CA PRO A 49 8.02 -13.10 -20.01
C PRO A 49 9.20 -12.14 -20.13
N THR A 50 10.25 -12.39 -19.35
CA THR A 50 11.46 -11.56 -19.31
C THR A 50 12.72 -12.44 -19.28
N THR A 51 13.90 -11.82 -19.34
CA THR A 51 15.19 -12.52 -19.32
C THR A 51 15.91 -12.31 -18.00
N ALA A 52 16.83 -13.22 -17.66
CA ALA A 52 17.69 -13.05 -16.49
C ALA A 52 18.58 -11.79 -16.60
N ALA A 53 18.96 -11.37 -17.81
CA ALA A 53 19.70 -10.14 -18.04
C ALA A 53 18.87 -8.90 -17.67
N GLU A 54 17.62 -8.83 -18.13
CA GLU A 54 16.71 -7.71 -17.82
C GLU A 54 16.42 -7.63 -16.32
N LEU A 55 16.14 -8.76 -15.67
CA LEU A 55 15.93 -8.81 -14.22
C LEU A 55 17.17 -8.34 -13.44
N CYS A 56 18.37 -8.71 -13.90
CA CYS A 56 19.62 -8.26 -13.29
C CYS A 56 19.79 -6.74 -13.43
N GLU A 57 19.57 -6.19 -14.62
CA GLU A 57 19.68 -4.74 -14.84
C GLU A 57 18.68 -3.96 -13.98
N LEU A 58 17.41 -4.40 -13.95
CA LEU A 58 16.39 -3.77 -13.11
C LEU A 58 16.72 -3.89 -11.61
N ASP A 59 17.25 -5.03 -11.15
CA ASP A 59 17.72 -5.21 -9.77
C ASP A 59 18.78 -4.18 -9.38
N GLN A 60 19.75 -3.93 -10.26
CA GLN A 60 20.79 -2.93 -10.02
C GLN A 60 20.25 -1.50 -10.07
N LEU A 61 19.44 -1.15 -11.08
CA LEU A 61 18.89 0.20 -11.24
C LEU A 61 17.97 0.58 -10.07
N ILE A 62 17.12 -0.35 -9.62
CA ILE A 62 16.28 -0.12 -8.44
C ILE A 62 17.14 0.03 -7.18
N GLY A 63 18.19 -0.80 -7.03
CA GLY A 63 19.12 -0.72 -5.90
C GLY A 63 19.84 0.63 -5.82
N GLN A 64 20.37 1.11 -6.95
CA GLN A 64 21.03 2.41 -7.07
C GLN A 64 20.09 3.57 -6.72
N ALA A 65 18.90 3.61 -7.32
CA ALA A 65 17.92 4.64 -7.02
C ALA A 65 17.47 4.60 -5.55
N SER A 66 17.29 3.40 -4.97
CA SER A 66 16.97 3.25 -3.56
C SER A 66 18.10 3.75 -2.65
N ALA A 67 19.35 3.55 -3.04
CA ALA A 67 20.52 4.03 -2.31
C ALA A 67 20.59 5.57 -2.28
N GLU A 68 20.35 6.22 -3.43
CA GLU A 68 20.24 7.68 -3.52
C GLU A 68 19.18 8.24 -2.56
N LEU A 69 17.94 7.72 -2.62
CA LEU A 69 16.87 8.15 -1.70
C LEU A 69 17.22 7.90 -0.24
N ALA A 70 17.84 6.76 0.09
CA ALA A 70 18.22 6.44 1.46
C ALA A 70 19.22 7.47 2.02
N THR A 71 20.20 7.90 1.22
CA THR A 71 21.18 8.90 1.66
C THR A 71 20.58 10.27 1.96
N GLU A 72 19.49 10.64 1.30
CA GLU A 72 18.79 11.92 1.52
C GLU A 72 17.99 11.96 2.81
N LEU A 73 17.70 10.80 3.39
CA LEU A 73 16.90 10.67 4.62
C LEU A 73 17.73 10.36 5.86
N LEU A 74 19.06 10.40 5.76
CA LEU A 74 19.96 10.26 6.91
C LEU A 74 19.85 11.46 7.86
N PRO A 75 20.13 11.29 9.18
CA PRO A 75 20.67 10.09 9.83
C PRO A 75 19.63 8.98 10.09
N ALA A 76 20.09 7.72 10.10
CA ALA A 76 19.33 6.54 10.50
C ALA A 76 20.27 5.45 11.05
N ASP A 77 19.72 4.47 11.78
CA ASP A 77 20.48 3.33 12.32
C ASP A 77 20.34 2.05 11.45
N LEU A 78 19.28 1.99 10.64
CA LEU A 78 18.86 0.82 9.89
C LEU A 78 18.09 1.28 8.66
N VAL A 79 18.35 0.65 7.51
CA VAL A 79 17.50 0.81 6.32
C VAL A 79 16.71 -0.47 6.08
N VAL A 80 15.46 -0.31 5.66
CA VAL A 80 14.59 -1.42 5.26
C VAL A 80 14.11 -1.17 3.84
N SER A 81 14.46 -2.10 2.94
CA SER A 81 14.10 -2.03 1.54
C SER A 81 13.23 -3.22 1.15
N HIS A 82 11.97 -2.93 0.85
CA HIS A 82 11.09 -3.89 0.19
C HIS A 82 11.52 -4.21 -1.25
N GLY A 83 12.14 -3.25 -1.93
CA GLY A 83 12.35 -3.30 -3.38
C GLY A 83 11.06 -3.09 -4.19
N GLN A 84 11.06 -3.60 -5.42
CA GLN A 84 9.95 -3.64 -6.36
C GLN A 84 9.54 -5.10 -6.60
N THR A 85 8.28 -5.45 -6.35
CA THR A 85 7.79 -6.79 -6.73
C THR A 85 7.63 -6.87 -8.24
N VAL A 86 8.22 -7.89 -8.86
CA VAL A 86 8.06 -8.20 -10.30
C VAL A 86 7.36 -9.55 -10.53
N HIS A 87 7.37 -10.44 -9.54
CA HIS A 87 6.59 -11.67 -9.62
C HIS A 87 6.14 -12.14 -8.23
N HIS A 88 4.89 -12.57 -8.13
CA HIS A 88 4.34 -13.21 -6.95
C HIS A 88 3.62 -14.48 -7.42
N TRP A 89 4.26 -15.62 -7.25
CA TRP A 89 3.81 -16.89 -7.82
C TRP A 89 2.80 -17.54 -6.88
N VAL A 90 1.52 -17.45 -7.24
CA VAL A 90 0.42 -18.15 -6.57
C VAL A 90 -0.09 -19.25 -7.48
N GLN A 91 -0.18 -20.46 -6.96
CA GLN A 91 -0.76 -21.61 -7.66
C GLN A 91 -1.68 -22.36 -6.69
N ASP A 92 -2.87 -22.74 -7.14
CA ASP A 92 -3.85 -23.49 -6.33
C ASP A 92 -4.18 -22.79 -5.00
N ARG A 93 -4.23 -21.45 -5.01
CA ARG A 93 -4.45 -20.56 -3.86
C ARG A 93 -3.33 -20.54 -2.82
N GLU A 94 -2.17 -21.10 -3.12
CA GLU A 94 -0.99 -21.07 -2.25
C GLU A 94 0.13 -20.26 -2.89
N ALA A 95 0.79 -19.40 -2.10
CA ALA A 95 2.02 -18.74 -2.55
C ALA A 95 3.16 -19.76 -2.61
N LYS A 96 3.80 -19.86 -3.77
CA LYS A 96 4.93 -20.78 -4.03
C LYS A 96 6.26 -20.05 -4.13
N GLY A 97 6.23 -18.75 -4.41
CA GLY A 97 7.42 -17.93 -4.51
C GLY A 97 7.09 -16.46 -4.68
N THR A 98 8.08 -15.61 -4.43
CA THR A 98 7.98 -14.17 -4.67
C THR A 98 9.34 -13.62 -5.05
N LEU A 99 9.34 -12.61 -5.92
CA LEU A 99 10.54 -11.96 -6.43
C LEU A 99 10.39 -10.44 -6.29
N GLN A 100 11.22 -9.87 -5.43
CA GLN A 100 11.45 -8.43 -5.32
C GLN A 100 12.83 -8.11 -5.88
N LEU A 101 12.90 -7.08 -6.72
CA LEU A 101 14.14 -6.51 -7.25
C LEU A 101 14.53 -5.25 -6.46
N GLY A 102 15.81 -4.94 -6.44
CA GLY A 102 16.40 -3.80 -5.73
C GLY A 102 17.55 -4.27 -4.87
N GLN A 103 18.74 -4.34 -5.46
CA GLN A 103 19.92 -4.92 -4.83
C GLN A 103 20.32 -4.13 -3.56
N PRO A 104 20.21 -4.72 -2.35
CA PRO A 104 20.50 -4.02 -1.10
C PRO A 104 21.97 -3.62 -0.93
N ALA A 105 22.90 -4.26 -1.65
CA ALA A 105 24.32 -3.89 -1.58
C ALA A 105 24.57 -2.42 -1.95
N TRP A 106 23.82 -1.84 -2.91
CA TRP A 106 23.95 -0.41 -3.22
C TRP A 106 23.59 0.48 -2.04
N ILE A 107 22.58 0.11 -1.27
CA ILE A 107 22.14 0.85 -0.09
C ILE A 107 23.19 0.74 1.01
N VAL A 108 23.73 -0.46 1.24
CA VAL A 108 24.82 -0.69 2.19
C VAL A 108 26.02 0.19 1.83
N GLU A 109 26.52 0.10 0.60
CA GLU A 109 27.71 0.85 0.17
C GLU A 109 27.50 2.37 0.21
N ALA A 110 26.29 2.86 -0.06
CA ALA A 110 26.00 4.28 -0.04
C ALA A 110 25.81 4.86 1.37
N THR A 111 25.34 4.06 2.33
CA THR A 111 24.96 4.54 3.67
C THR A 111 25.89 4.05 4.79
N GLY A 112 26.63 2.97 4.57
CA GLY A 112 27.37 2.23 5.60
C GLY A 112 26.48 1.49 6.61
N LEU A 113 25.15 1.55 6.45
CA LEU A 113 24.19 1.01 7.42
C LEU A 113 23.80 -0.44 7.11
N PRO A 114 23.40 -1.21 8.14
CA PRO A 114 22.74 -2.49 7.91
C PRO A 114 21.43 -2.28 7.13
N VAL A 115 21.12 -3.24 6.26
CA VAL A 115 19.91 -3.22 5.43
C VAL A 115 19.09 -4.48 5.64
N ILE A 116 17.82 -4.33 6.01
CA ILE A 116 16.82 -5.40 5.94
C ILE A 116 16.17 -5.37 4.57
N SER A 117 16.21 -6.49 3.86
CA SER A 117 15.60 -6.67 2.54
C SER A 117 14.77 -7.94 2.49
N ASP A 118 14.12 -8.24 1.35
CA ASP A 118 13.42 -9.52 1.13
C ASP A 118 12.39 -9.87 2.23
N VAL A 119 11.57 -8.89 2.58
CA VAL A 119 10.63 -8.97 3.72
C VAL A 119 9.48 -9.96 3.50
N ARG A 120 9.39 -10.62 2.34
CA ARG A 120 8.29 -11.54 1.99
C ARG A 120 8.71 -13.00 1.91
N ALA A 121 9.91 -13.30 1.38
CA ALA A 121 10.26 -14.67 1.01
C ALA A 121 10.23 -15.66 2.18
N ARG A 122 10.61 -15.22 3.39
CA ARG A 122 10.60 -16.11 4.56
C ARG A 122 9.20 -16.53 5.00
N ASP A 123 8.19 -15.66 4.86
CA ASP A 123 6.80 -16.03 5.13
C ASP A 123 6.29 -17.04 4.09
N VAL A 124 6.57 -16.80 2.80
CA VAL A 124 6.23 -17.75 1.72
C VAL A 124 6.88 -19.11 1.92
N ALA A 125 8.17 -19.15 2.29
CA ALA A 125 8.88 -20.39 2.59
C ALA A 125 8.31 -21.14 3.80
N ALA A 126 7.66 -20.44 4.73
CA ALA A 126 6.97 -21.01 5.87
C ALA A 126 5.52 -21.45 5.57
N GLY A 127 5.05 -21.31 4.33
CA GLY A 127 3.68 -21.62 3.92
C GLY A 127 2.68 -20.47 4.07
N GLY A 128 3.17 -19.27 4.43
CA GLY A 128 2.40 -18.03 4.38
C GLY A 128 2.29 -17.48 2.96
N HIS A 129 1.62 -16.34 2.81
CA HIS A 129 1.41 -15.68 1.51
C HIS A 129 2.43 -14.58 1.22
N GLY A 130 3.22 -14.14 2.19
CA GLY A 130 4.11 -12.98 2.09
C GLY A 130 3.40 -11.65 1.84
N ALA A 131 2.07 -11.62 1.92
CA ALA A 131 1.19 -10.49 1.59
C ALA A 131 -0.22 -10.72 2.16
N PRO A 132 -1.03 -9.65 2.33
CA PRO A 132 -0.64 -8.23 2.29
C PRO A 132 0.14 -7.84 3.55
N LEU A 133 1.19 -7.02 3.39
CA LEU A 133 1.99 -6.54 4.52
C LEU A 133 1.31 -5.40 5.28
N ALA A 134 0.46 -4.62 4.59
CA ALA A 134 -0.25 -3.47 5.18
C ALA A 134 -1.06 -3.84 6.43
N GLY A 135 -1.58 -5.08 6.48
CA GLY A 135 -2.31 -5.59 7.64
C GLY A 135 -1.51 -5.58 8.94
N ILE A 136 -0.17 -5.64 8.89
CA ILE A 136 0.69 -5.55 10.10
C ILE A 136 0.56 -4.16 10.74
N LEU A 137 0.73 -3.10 9.93
CA LEU A 137 0.59 -1.73 10.42
C LEU A 137 -0.85 -1.45 10.81
N ASP A 138 -1.81 -1.80 9.94
CA ASP A 138 -3.23 -1.51 10.17
C ASP A 138 -3.74 -2.15 11.47
N ASP A 139 -3.42 -3.44 11.70
CA ASP A 139 -3.84 -4.14 12.91
C ASP A 139 -3.24 -3.50 14.16
N LEU A 140 -1.94 -3.21 14.18
CA LEU A 140 -1.29 -2.62 15.36
C LEU A 140 -1.76 -1.18 15.61
N TRP A 141 -1.94 -0.40 14.56
CA TRP A 141 -2.29 1.01 14.64
C TRP A 141 -3.75 1.25 15.01
N LEU A 142 -4.66 0.46 14.46
CA LEU A 142 -6.10 0.65 14.64
C LEU A 142 -6.70 -0.24 15.73
N ARG A 143 -5.90 -1.09 16.38
CA ARG A 143 -6.37 -1.93 17.50
C ARG A 143 -7.05 -1.09 18.59
N GLY A 144 -8.15 -1.59 19.12
CA GLY A 144 -8.88 -0.93 20.19
C GLY A 144 -10.18 -1.66 20.52
N GLU A 145 -10.99 -1.04 21.37
CA GLU A 145 -12.29 -1.60 21.78
C GLU A 145 -13.32 -1.61 20.64
N HIS A 146 -13.28 -0.59 19.77
CA HIS A 146 -14.19 -0.45 18.64
C HIS A 146 -13.62 -1.07 17.35
N THR A 147 -14.51 -1.58 16.49
CA THR A 147 -14.15 -1.95 15.12
C THR A 147 -13.69 -0.72 14.35
N ARG A 148 -12.55 -0.80 13.68
CA ARG A 148 -12.04 0.23 12.77
C ARG A 148 -11.68 -0.40 11.44
N ALA A 149 -11.66 0.41 10.38
CA ALA A 149 -11.19 -0.01 9.08
C ALA A 149 -10.05 0.91 8.62
N ALA A 150 -8.96 0.34 8.12
CA ALA A 150 -8.06 1.07 7.24
C ALA A 150 -8.60 0.97 5.82
N LEU A 151 -8.64 2.07 5.08
CA LEU A 151 -9.07 2.14 3.68
C LEU A 151 -7.92 2.70 2.84
N ASN A 152 -7.40 1.94 1.89
CA ASN A 152 -6.43 2.44 0.93
C ASN A 152 -7.12 2.74 -0.41
N LEU A 153 -7.08 4.00 -0.84
CA LEU A 153 -7.64 4.47 -2.11
C LEU A 153 -6.54 4.52 -3.18
N GLY A 154 -6.11 3.33 -3.64
CA GLY A 154 -5.19 3.18 -4.77
C GLY A 154 -5.93 3.14 -6.11
N GLY A 155 -5.36 2.46 -7.11
CA GLY A 155 -6.10 2.14 -8.33
C GLY A 155 -7.32 1.26 -8.03
N ILE A 156 -7.12 0.22 -7.22
CA ILE A 156 -8.16 -0.56 -6.55
C ILE A 156 -8.26 -0.07 -5.11
N ALA A 157 -9.48 0.07 -4.61
CA ALA A 157 -9.73 0.36 -3.20
C ALA A 157 -9.69 -0.94 -2.40
N ASN A 158 -8.96 -0.93 -1.29
CA ASN A 158 -8.88 -2.08 -0.39
C ASN A 158 -9.01 -1.66 1.06
N VAL A 159 -9.44 -2.59 1.90
CA VAL A 159 -9.70 -2.34 3.31
C VAL A 159 -9.05 -3.41 4.19
N THR A 160 -8.64 -3.00 5.38
CA THR A 160 -8.28 -3.89 6.50
C THR A 160 -9.24 -3.63 7.66
N ILE A 161 -10.07 -4.62 8.01
CA ILE A 161 -11.00 -4.55 9.15
C ILE A 161 -10.30 -5.04 10.41
N VAL A 162 -10.17 -4.16 11.40
CA VAL A 162 -9.50 -4.42 12.69
C VAL A 162 -10.55 -4.49 13.80
N ARG A 163 -10.55 -5.59 14.55
CA ARG A 163 -11.53 -5.89 15.61
C ARG A 163 -10.84 -6.44 16.84
N SER A 164 -11.32 -6.04 18.02
CA SER A 164 -10.80 -6.55 19.28
C SER A 164 -10.85 -8.08 19.33
N GLY A 165 -9.70 -8.69 19.64
CA GLY A 165 -9.55 -10.14 19.83
C GLY A 165 -9.77 -11.00 18.58
N ARG A 166 -9.83 -10.43 17.37
CA ARG A 166 -10.00 -11.17 16.12
C ARG A 166 -8.88 -10.84 15.13
N PRO A 167 -8.43 -11.80 14.32
CA PRO A 167 -7.52 -11.51 13.22
C PRO A 167 -8.13 -10.47 12.26
N PRO A 168 -7.29 -9.57 11.70
CA PRO A 168 -7.75 -8.61 10.71
C PRO A 168 -8.26 -9.32 9.46
N ILE A 169 -9.26 -8.73 8.80
CA ILE A 169 -9.75 -9.19 7.50
C ILE A 169 -9.38 -8.13 6.47
N ALA A 170 -8.60 -8.52 5.46
CA ALA A 170 -8.25 -7.64 4.34
C ALA A 170 -8.87 -8.15 3.03
N PHE A 171 -9.37 -7.22 2.21
CA PHE A 171 -9.94 -7.52 0.89
C PHE A 171 -10.08 -6.26 0.04
N ASP A 172 -10.23 -6.43 -1.26
CA ASP A 172 -10.51 -5.34 -2.19
C ASP A 172 -12.02 -5.07 -2.24
N THR A 173 -12.40 -3.79 -2.16
CA THR A 173 -13.81 -3.37 -2.22
C THR A 173 -14.29 -3.23 -3.66
N GLY A 174 -13.37 -2.87 -4.57
CA GLY A 174 -13.69 -2.54 -5.96
C GLY A 174 -12.74 -1.49 -6.54
N PRO A 175 -13.16 -0.74 -7.57
CA PRO A 175 -12.34 0.33 -8.12
C PRO A 175 -12.09 1.42 -7.07
N GLY A 176 -10.85 1.91 -7.02
CA GLY A 176 -10.49 3.14 -6.31
C GLY A 176 -10.42 4.28 -7.31
N ASN A 177 -9.22 4.59 -7.78
CA ASN A 177 -8.95 5.59 -8.82
C ASN A 177 -8.86 5.02 -10.23
N CYS A 178 -8.80 3.69 -10.44
CA CYS A 178 -8.45 3.14 -11.77
C CYS A 178 -9.44 3.55 -12.87
N LEU A 179 -10.74 3.52 -12.59
CA LEU A 179 -11.77 3.94 -13.55
C LEU A 179 -11.79 5.46 -13.72
N LEU A 180 -11.55 6.23 -12.66
CA LEU A 180 -11.43 7.70 -12.72
C LEU A 180 -10.27 8.13 -13.61
N ASP A 181 -9.10 7.52 -13.40
CA ASP A 181 -7.90 7.79 -14.18
C ASP A 181 -8.08 7.36 -15.65
N GLU A 182 -8.78 6.25 -15.89
CA GLU A 182 -9.12 5.80 -17.23
C GLU A 182 -10.10 6.74 -17.94
N ALA A 183 -11.15 7.18 -17.25
CA ALA A 183 -12.08 8.18 -17.77
C ALA A 183 -11.36 9.48 -18.10
N ALA A 184 -10.50 9.98 -17.20
CA ALA A 184 -9.72 11.19 -17.42
C ALA A 184 -8.82 11.07 -18.66
N ARG A 185 -8.13 9.94 -18.84
CA ARG A 185 -7.28 9.72 -20.02
C ARG A 185 -8.08 9.73 -21.31
N ARG A 186 -9.23 9.05 -21.33
CA ARG A 186 -10.04 8.87 -22.54
C ARG A 186 -10.87 10.10 -22.92
N THR A 187 -11.30 10.89 -21.95
CA THR A 187 -12.24 12.01 -22.19
C THR A 187 -11.59 13.39 -22.21
N ILE A 188 -10.53 13.61 -21.43
CA ILE A 188 -9.87 14.92 -21.30
C ILE A 188 -8.36 14.88 -21.57
N GLY A 189 -7.81 13.70 -21.90
CA GLY A 189 -6.39 13.53 -22.22
C GLY A 189 -5.44 13.75 -21.04
N ARG A 190 -5.91 13.60 -19.80
CA ARG A 190 -5.10 13.75 -18.58
C ARG A 190 -4.95 12.43 -17.83
N VAL A 191 -3.93 12.32 -16.99
CA VAL A 191 -3.69 11.09 -16.21
C VAL A 191 -4.74 10.86 -15.12
N SER A 192 -5.37 11.92 -14.62
CA SER A 192 -6.41 11.92 -13.58
C SER A 192 -7.25 13.21 -13.62
N ASP A 193 -8.38 13.22 -12.88
CA ASP A 193 -9.13 14.43 -12.53
C ASP A 193 -8.50 15.09 -11.29
N GLU A 194 -7.70 16.13 -11.51
CA GLU A 194 -6.96 16.83 -10.46
C GLU A 194 -7.91 17.44 -9.43
N ASP A 195 -7.70 17.10 -8.16
CA ASP A 195 -8.56 17.41 -7.00
C ASP A 195 -10.05 17.03 -7.20
N GLY A 196 -10.37 16.13 -8.13
CA GLY A 196 -11.76 15.78 -8.45
C GLY A 196 -12.61 16.96 -8.95
N ARG A 197 -11.99 17.99 -9.56
CA ARG A 197 -12.65 19.25 -9.90
C ARG A 197 -13.73 19.11 -10.96
N LEU A 198 -13.58 18.18 -11.89
CA LEU A 198 -14.60 17.90 -12.90
C LEU A 198 -15.74 17.07 -12.29
N ALA A 199 -15.41 16.03 -11.52
CA ALA A 199 -16.40 15.25 -10.79
C ALA A 199 -17.30 16.13 -9.90
N ALA A 200 -16.72 17.13 -9.22
CA ALA A 200 -17.47 18.07 -8.37
C ALA A 200 -18.51 18.93 -9.11
N ARG A 201 -18.37 19.08 -10.44
CA ARG A 201 -19.25 19.91 -11.26
C ARG A 201 -20.29 19.08 -12.01
N GLY A 202 -20.07 17.78 -12.12
CA GLY A 202 -20.96 16.87 -12.82
C GLY A 202 -22.16 16.46 -11.98
N ALA A 203 -23.13 15.87 -12.65
CA ALA A 203 -24.24 15.15 -12.04
C ALA A 203 -24.07 13.65 -12.36
N PRO A 204 -24.04 12.76 -11.34
CA PRO A 204 -23.99 11.33 -11.58
C PRO A 204 -25.15 10.84 -12.46
N ASP A 205 -24.84 10.05 -13.48
CA ASP A 205 -25.84 9.37 -14.31
C ASP A 205 -26.31 8.10 -13.62
N ALA A 206 -27.58 8.09 -13.19
CA ALA A 206 -28.13 7.00 -12.39
C ALA A 206 -28.20 5.66 -13.15
N ALA A 207 -28.38 5.68 -14.47
CA ALA A 207 -28.49 4.45 -15.25
C ALA A 207 -27.11 3.78 -15.41
N LEU A 208 -26.08 4.57 -15.72
CA LEU A 208 -24.70 4.11 -15.76
C LEU A 208 -24.25 3.64 -14.39
N LEU A 209 -24.55 4.39 -13.32
CA LEU A 209 -24.20 4.00 -11.96
C LEU A 209 -24.78 2.64 -11.59
N GLN A 210 -26.06 2.43 -11.85
CA GLN A 210 -26.72 1.15 -11.56
C GLN A 210 -26.09 0.01 -12.37
N ASN A 211 -25.86 0.21 -13.66
CA ASN A 211 -25.23 -0.79 -14.51
C ASN A 211 -23.82 -1.16 -14.02
N LEU A 212 -23.04 -0.19 -13.54
CA LEU A 212 -21.72 -0.42 -12.97
C LEU A 212 -21.82 -1.17 -11.63
N LEU A 213 -22.81 -0.87 -10.80
CA LEU A 213 -23.06 -1.53 -9.51
C LEU A 213 -23.59 -2.97 -9.64
N ASP A 214 -24.11 -3.36 -10.79
CA ASP A 214 -24.61 -4.72 -11.05
C ASP A 214 -23.47 -5.75 -11.26
N ASP A 215 -22.20 -5.34 -11.14
CA ASP A 215 -21.06 -6.25 -11.21
C ASP A 215 -21.10 -7.32 -10.09
N PRO A 216 -21.06 -8.64 -10.44
CA PRO A 216 -21.12 -9.72 -9.46
C PRO A 216 -20.01 -9.70 -8.40
N TYR A 217 -18.88 -9.03 -8.69
CA TYR A 217 -17.75 -8.91 -7.76
C TYR A 217 -18.15 -8.28 -6.42
N TYR A 218 -19.04 -7.28 -6.45
CA TYR A 218 -19.43 -6.58 -5.23
C TYR A 218 -20.20 -7.48 -4.26
N ALA A 219 -20.93 -8.48 -4.77
CA ALA A 219 -21.66 -9.46 -3.96
C ALA A 219 -20.77 -10.55 -3.31
N LEU A 220 -19.49 -10.66 -3.69
CA LEU A 220 -18.58 -11.65 -3.13
C LEU A 220 -18.24 -11.36 -1.66
N THR A 221 -18.19 -12.41 -0.84
CA THR A 221 -17.72 -12.34 0.56
C THR A 221 -16.20 -12.41 0.64
N PRO A 222 -15.54 -11.67 1.57
CA PRO A 222 -14.11 -11.83 1.83
C PRO A 222 -13.71 -13.27 2.24
N PRO A 223 -12.47 -13.71 1.94
CA PRO A 223 -11.41 -12.97 1.27
C PRO A 223 -11.67 -12.86 -0.24
N LYS A 224 -11.47 -11.65 -0.80
CA LYS A 224 -11.57 -11.38 -2.22
C LYS A 224 -10.53 -10.34 -2.64
N SER A 225 -10.02 -10.45 -3.85
CA SER A 225 -9.08 -9.51 -4.46
C SER A 225 -9.39 -9.34 -5.94
N THR A 226 -8.97 -8.24 -6.53
CA THR A 226 -9.23 -7.85 -7.91
C THR A 226 -8.16 -6.88 -8.41
N GLY A 227 -8.22 -6.54 -9.69
CA GLY A 227 -7.27 -5.64 -10.33
C GLY A 227 -7.88 -4.87 -11.49
N ARG A 228 -7.01 -4.14 -12.19
CA ARG A 228 -7.38 -3.33 -13.38
C ARG A 228 -7.82 -4.21 -14.55
N GLU A 229 -7.48 -5.49 -14.54
CA GLU A 229 -7.95 -6.50 -15.49
C GLU A 229 -9.46 -6.76 -15.41
N HIS A 230 -10.06 -6.59 -14.23
CA HIS A 230 -11.51 -6.73 -14.03
C HIS A 230 -12.21 -5.38 -14.21
N PHE A 231 -11.77 -4.36 -13.47
CA PHE A 231 -12.37 -3.02 -13.52
C PHE A 231 -11.71 -2.14 -14.58
N HIS A 232 -12.29 -2.14 -15.77
CA HIS A 232 -11.93 -1.27 -16.89
C HIS A 232 -13.18 -0.71 -17.57
N LEU A 233 -13.06 0.49 -18.13
CA LEU A 233 -14.13 1.09 -18.93
C LEU A 233 -14.20 0.39 -20.30
N GLY A 234 -15.36 -0.18 -20.60
CA GLY A 234 -15.71 -0.65 -21.95
C GLY A 234 -15.92 0.52 -22.91
N ASP A 235 -16.96 0.43 -23.74
CA ASP A 235 -17.39 1.57 -24.55
C ASP A 235 -17.90 2.70 -23.66
N LEU A 236 -17.39 3.90 -23.89
CA LEU A 236 -17.82 5.06 -23.11
C LEU A 236 -19.23 5.48 -23.52
N PRO A 237 -20.12 5.77 -22.56
CA PRO A 237 -21.42 6.34 -22.86
C PRO A 237 -21.25 7.77 -23.39
N ASP A 238 -22.24 8.24 -24.16
CA ASP A 238 -22.31 9.63 -24.62
C ASP A 238 -22.73 10.55 -23.46
N LEU A 239 -21.78 10.81 -22.57
CA LEU A 239 -21.93 11.67 -21.39
C LEU A 239 -20.86 12.76 -21.38
N PRO A 240 -21.17 13.95 -20.83
CA PRO A 240 -20.15 14.94 -20.49
C PRO A 240 -19.08 14.32 -19.57
N PRO A 241 -17.79 14.66 -19.75
CA PRO A 241 -16.71 14.13 -18.91
C PRO A 241 -16.95 14.36 -17.41
N GLU A 242 -17.51 15.50 -17.03
CA GLU A 242 -17.86 15.83 -15.65
C GLU A 242 -18.88 14.85 -15.04
N ASP A 243 -19.91 14.47 -15.79
CA ASP A 243 -20.97 13.56 -15.33
C ASP A 243 -20.44 12.12 -15.24
N LEU A 244 -19.60 11.70 -16.19
CA LEU A 244 -18.91 10.41 -16.13
C LEU A 244 -18.01 10.32 -14.88
N LEU A 245 -17.18 11.34 -14.62
CA LEU A 245 -16.30 11.37 -13.46
C LEU A 245 -17.08 11.47 -12.14
N ALA A 246 -18.18 12.21 -12.10
CA ALA A 246 -19.10 12.25 -10.96
C ALA A 246 -19.70 10.86 -10.68
N THR A 247 -20.16 10.17 -11.73
CA THR A 247 -20.72 8.80 -11.65
C THR A 247 -19.70 7.80 -11.11
N LEU A 248 -18.46 7.84 -11.60
CA LEU A 248 -17.39 6.93 -11.15
C LEU A 248 -16.92 7.26 -9.73
N THR A 249 -16.95 8.52 -9.33
CA THR A 249 -16.66 8.94 -7.94
C THR A 249 -17.71 8.38 -6.98
N GLU A 250 -18.99 8.47 -7.36
CA GLU A 250 -20.08 7.89 -6.58
C GLU A 250 -20.03 6.35 -6.53
N LEU A 251 -19.67 5.69 -7.63
CA LEU A 251 -19.46 4.24 -7.66
C LEU A 251 -18.42 3.79 -6.62
N THR A 252 -17.26 4.44 -6.57
CA THR A 252 -16.21 4.11 -5.59
C THR A 252 -16.74 4.33 -4.16
N ALA A 253 -17.44 5.42 -3.89
CA ALA A 253 -17.98 5.69 -2.56
C ALA A 253 -19.05 4.67 -2.13
N ILE A 254 -19.96 4.26 -3.03
CA ILE A 254 -20.98 3.23 -2.77
C ILE A 254 -20.33 1.88 -2.50
N THR A 255 -19.45 1.44 -3.38
CA THR A 255 -18.85 0.09 -3.28
C THR A 255 -17.98 -0.06 -2.04
N VAL A 256 -17.25 0.98 -1.63
CA VAL A 256 -16.53 1.00 -0.35
C VAL A 256 -17.51 0.96 0.83
N ALA A 257 -18.56 1.79 0.82
CA ALA A 257 -19.51 1.85 1.92
C ALA A 257 -20.27 0.52 2.12
N ASP A 258 -20.79 -0.05 1.04
CA ASP A 258 -21.52 -1.32 1.05
C ASP A 258 -20.63 -2.48 1.52
N ALA A 259 -19.36 -2.47 1.12
CA ALA A 259 -18.39 -3.48 1.54
C ALA A 259 -18.04 -3.39 3.04
N LEU A 260 -18.12 -2.19 3.63
CA LEU A 260 -17.87 -1.95 5.06
C LEU A 260 -19.11 -2.10 5.94
N ALA A 261 -20.31 -1.97 5.37
CA ALA A 261 -21.57 -2.01 6.11
C ALA A 261 -21.74 -3.25 7.02
N PRO A 262 -21.38 -4.48 6.60
CA PRO A 262 -21.49 -5.67 7.47
C PRO A 262 -20.63 -5.62 8.75
N TYR A 263 -19.59 -4.78 8.76
CA TYR A 263 -18.65 -4.66 9.87
C TYR A 263 -18.93 -3.46 10.78
N ALA A 264 -19.74 -2.50 10.30
CA ALA A 264 -20.11 -1.28 11.00
C ALA A 264 -18.93 -0.64 11.77
N PRO A 265 -17.83 -0.30 11.07
CA PRO A 265 -16.68 0.31 11.73
C PRO A 265 -17.09 1.63 12.38
N ALA A 266 -16.64 1.86 13.62
CA ALA A 266 -16.81 3.14 14.29
C ALA A 266 -15.98 4.25 13.64
N GLU A 267 -15.01 3.87 12.82
CA GLU A 267 -14.13 4.77 12.08
C GLU A 267 -13.50 4.06 10.87
N VAL A 268 -13.39 4.79 9.76
CA VAL A 268 -12.68 4.40 8.55
C VAL A 268 -11.52 5.37 8.32
N VAL A 269 -10.29 4.89 8.42
CA VAL A 269 -9.07 5.69 8.25
C VAL A 269 -8.56 5.55 6.81
N ALA A 270 -8.70 6.60 6.00
CA ALA A 270 -8.35 6.61 4.58
C ALA A 270 -6.89 7.00 4.31
N SER A 271 -6.25 6.28 3.38
CA SER A 271 -4.89 6.52 2.89
C SER A 271 -4.79 6.33 1.36
N GLY A 272 -3.59 6.51 0.79
CA GLY A 272 -3.34 6.29 -0.64
C GLY A 272 -3.68 7.50 -1.52
N GLY A 273 -3.42 7.40 -2.82
CA GLY A 273 -3.53 8.55 -3.75
C GLY A 273 -4.92 9.19 -3.80
N GLY A 274 -5.99 8.42 -3.61
CA GLY A 274 -7.36 8.91 -3.66
C GLY A 274 -7.73 9.90 -2.56
N VAL A 275 -6.95 10.01 -1.46
CA VAL A 275 -7.18 11.08 -0.47
C VAL A 275 -6.86 12.48 -1.03
N ARG A 276 -6.14 12.58 -2.16
CA ARG A 276 -5.93 13.85 -2.88
C ARG A 276 -7.13 14.28 -3.72
N ASN A 277 -8.23 13.51 -3.71
CA ASN A 277 -9.47 13.85 -4.40
C ASN A 277 -10.54 14.27 -3.38
N PRO A 278 -10.69 15.58 -3.09
CA PRO A 278 -11.72 16.10 -2.19
C PRO A 278 -13.14 15.67 -2.55
N SER A 279 -13.46 15.53 -3.83
CA SER A 279 -14.79 15.09 -4.28
C SER A 279 -15.07 13.66 -3.85
N LEU A 280 -14.09 12.76 -4.02
CA LEU A 280 -14.20 11.38 -3.54
C LEU A 280 -14.29 11.31 -2.02
N LEU A 281 -13.46 12.06 -1.30
CA LEU A 281 -13.53 12.12 0.16
C LEU A 281 -14.90 12.62 0.64
N ALA A 282 -15.48 13.64 0.00
CA ALA A 282 -16.80 14.14 0.34
C ALA A 282 -17.91 13.12 0.11
N GLU A 283 -17.85 12.33 -0.97
CA GLU A 283 -18.83 11.25 -1.20
C GLU A 283 -18.68 10.09 -0.20
N LEU A 284 -17.45 9.76 0.19
CA LEU A 284 -17.17 8.75 1.24
C LEU A 284 -17.65 9.22 2.62
N ASP A 285 -17.37 10.48 2.99
CA ASP A 285 -17.72 11.06 4.29
C ASP A 285 -19.24 11.13 4.53
N ARG A 286 -20.04 11.29 3.45
CA ARG A 286 -21.51 11.20 3.56
C ARG A 286 -22.01 9.80 3.93
N ARG A 287 -21.20 8.75 3.75
CA ARG A 287 -21.59 7.34 3.87
C ARG A 287 -20.89 6.64 5.04
N LEU A 288 -19.75 7.15 5.48
CA LEU A 288 -18.84 6.48 6.41
C LEU A 288 -18.31 7.45 7.46
N PRO A 289 -18.00 6.99 8.69
CA PRO A 289 -17.27 7.78 9.68
C PRO A 289 -15.80 7.91 9.26
N LEU A 290 -15.53 8.79 8.31
CA LEU A 290 -14.25 8.90 7.62
C LEU A 290 -13.28 9.80 8.38
N THR A 291 -12.03 9.35 8.49
CA THR A 291 -10.88 10.14 8.97
C THR A 291 -9.74 9.96 7.97
N VAL A 292 -9.00 11.00 7.62
CA VAL A 292 -7.79 10.82 6.79
C VAL A 292 -6.62 10.37 7.69
N SER A 293 -5.77 9.48 7.19
CA SER A 293 -4.59 8.94 7.90
C SER A 293 -3.71 10.04 8.53
N ASP A 294 -3.57 11.19 7.86
CA ASP A 294 -2.83 12.36 8.33
C ASP A 294 -3.36 12.90 9.67
N GLU A 295 -4.67 12.87 9.90
CA GLU A 295 -5.31 13.30 11.15
C GLU A 295 -4.99 12.34 12.32
N ARG A 296 -4.56 11.12 12.00
CA ARG A 296 -4.05 10.11 12.94
C ARG A 296 -2.52 10.13 13.06
N GLY A 297 -1.88 11.17 12.53
CA GLY A 297 -0.44 11.43 12.62
C GLY A 297 0.39 10.67 11.58
N LEU A 298 -0.21 9.81 10.76
CA LEU A 298 0.52 9.03 9.75
C LEU A 298 0.21 9.56 8.35
N PRO A 299 1.16 10.19 7.64
CA PRO A 299 0.87 10.80 6.35
C PRO A 299 0.29 9.79 5.34
N ALA A 300 -0.88 10.08 4.76
CA ALA A 300 -1.62 9.13 3.91
C ALA A 300 -0.84 8.63 2.70
N GLN A 301 0.04 9.47 2.16
CA GLN A 301 0.89 9.13 1.01
C GLN A 301 2.10 8.29 1.39
N ALA A 302 2.58 8.41 2.64
CA ALA A 302 3.79 7.76 3.13
C ALA A 302 3.53 6.47 3.91
N LYS A 303 2.25 6.08 4.08
CA LYS A 303 1.83 4.97 4.95
C LYS A 303 2.57 3.66 4.62
N GLU A 304 2.76 3.33 3.35
CA GLU A 304 3.48 2.11 2.96
C GLU A 304 4.99 2.18 3.25
N ALA A 305 5.60 3.37 3.12
CA ALA A 305 7.00 3.58 3.50
C ALA A 305 7.21 3.46 5.02
N TYR A 306 6.29 4.01 5.83
CA TYR A 306 6.31 3.85 7.29
C TYR A 306 5.97 2.43 7.74
N LEU A 307 5.11 1.69 7.01
CA LEU A 307 4.94 0.25 7.20
C LEU A 307 6.28 -0.48 7.04
N MET A 308 7.09 -0.13 6.04
CA MET A 308 8.41 -0.73 5.89
C MET A 308 9.30 -0.42 7.09
N ALA A 309 9.34 0.84 7.56
CA ALA A 309 10.07 1.21 8.77
C ALA A 309 9.66 0.36 9.99
N LEU A 310 8.35 0.15 10.18
CA LEU A 310 7.82 -0.73 11.24
C LEU A 310 8.27 -2.17 11.08
N ILE A 311 8.14 -2.75 9.87
CA ILE A 311 8.60 -4.12 9.59
C ILE A 311 10.10 -4.25 9.85
N GLY A 312 10.89 -3.26 9.44
CA GLY A 312 12.33 -3.21 9.67
C GLY A 312 12.66 -3.21 11.16
N PHE A 313 12.02 -2.34 11.94
CA PHE A 313 12.18 -2.28 13.39
C PHE A 313 11.82 -3.61 14.07
N LEU A 314 10.66 -4.18 13.74
CA LEU A 314 10.21 -5.45 14.31
C LEU A 314 11.13 -6.61 13.91
N ALA A 315 11.60 -6.64 12.67
CA ALA A 315 12.55 -7.64 12.20
C ALA A 315 13.93 -7.51 12.87
N TRP A 316 14.41 -6.28 13.07
CA TRP A 316 15.64 -5.99 13.81
C TRP A 316 15.57 -6.47 15.26
N HIS A 317 14.42 -6.29 15.90
CA HIS A 317 14.07 -6.83 17.22
C HIS A 317 13.64 -8.29 17.21
N GLN A 318 13.80 -8.99 16.08
CA GLN A 318 13.54 -10.42 15.93
C GLN A 318 12.11 -10.82 16.35
N VAL A 319 11.15 -9.92 16.16
CA VAL A 319 9.74 -10.14 16.44
C VAL A 319 9.13 -11.00 15.32
N PRO A 320 8.48 -12.12 15.65
CA PRO A 320 7.69 -12.86 14.68
C PRO A 320 6.52 -12.03 14.13
N LEU A 321 6.35 -12.02 12.80
CA LEU A 321 5.25 -11.33 12.12
C LEU A 321 4.50 -12.31 11.21
N LEU A 322 3.27 -11.94 10.83
CA LEU A 322 2.40 -12.73 9.96
C LEU A 322 2.11 -14.15 10.51
N THR A 323 2.04 -15.14 9.63
CA THR A 323 1.73 -16.52 9.97
C THR A 323 2.93 -17.22 10.59
N GLY A 324 2.86 -17.49 11.89
CA GLY A 324 3.82 -18.34 12.59
C GLY A 324 4.97 -17.59 13.28
N PRO A 325 5.96 -18.33 13.81
CA PRO A 325 7.01 -17.78 14.67
C PRO A 325 8.17 -17.15 13.87
N HIS A 326 7.91 -16.54 12.70
CA HIS A 326 8.95 -16.17 11.75
C HIS A 326 9.20 -14.65 11.70
N VAL A 327 10.47 -14.28 11.81
CA VAL A 327 10.96 -12.90 11.62
C VAL A 327 11.11 -12.64 10.12
N LEU A 328 10.56 -11.55 9.62
CA LEU A 328 10.64 -11.23 8.19
C LEU A 328 12.00 -10.64 7.82
N GLY A 329 12.36 -10.80 6.53
CA GLY A 329 13.51 -10.15 5.94
C GLY A 329 14.85 -10.86 6.11
N ARG A 330 15.84 -10.35 5.37
CA ARG A 330 17.24 -10.73 5.36
C ARG A 330 18.10 -9.52 5.70
N ILE A 331 19.08 -9.71 6.59
CA ILE A 331 20.01 -8.66 6.99
C ILE A 331 21.27 -8.72 6.11
N SER A 332 21.55 -7.62 5.43
CA SER A 332 22.87 -7.30 4.89
C SER A 332 23.62 -6.46 5.92
N PRO A 333 24.79 -6.93 6.43
CA PRO A 333 25.59 -6.15 7.37
C PRO A 333 26.05 -4.82 6.75
N GLY A 334 26.14 -3.77 7.58
CA GLY A 334 26.80 -2.51 7.23
C GLY A 334 28.30 -2.56 7.51
N ASP A 335 28.93 -1.38 7.55
CA ASP A 335 30.38 -1.24 7.78
C ASP A 335 30.79 -1.60 9.22
N ALA A 336 29.89 -1.38 10.17
CA ALA A 336 30.10 -1.75 11.56
C ALA A 336 29.74 -3.22 11.82
N PRO A 337 30.41 -3.90 12.78
CA PRO A 337 30.03 -5.25 13.20
C PRO A 337 28.56 -5.34 13.60
N LEU A 338 27.85 -6.32 13.04
CA LEU A 338 26.43 -6.50 13.29
C LEU A 338 26.16 -6.87 14.75
N ALA A 339 25.45 -6.01 15.47
CA ALA A 339 25.01 -6.24 16.85
C ALA A 339 23.48 -6.11 16.93
N LEU A 340 22.79 -7.25 17.00
CA LEU A 340 21.33 -7.26 17.08
C LEU A 340 20.85 -7.01 18.51
N PRO A 341 19.72 -6.28 18.68
CA PRO A 341 19.09 -6.15 19.99
C PRO A 341 18.53 -7.50 20.46
N ARG A 342 18.19 -7.57 21.76
CA ARG A 342 17.50 -8.74 22.31
C ARG A 342 16.17 -8.96 21.59
N PRO A 343 15.78 -10.22 21.30
CA PRO A 343 14.46 -10.53 20.78
C PRO A 343 13.35 -9.94 21.65
N ALA A 344 12.38 -9.30 21.01
CA ALA A 344 11.20 -8.76 21.67
C ALA A 344 9.97 -9.64 21.42
N ALA A 345 8.95 -9.47 22.26
CA ALA A 345 7.64 -10.08 22.03
C ALA A 345 6.86 -9.29 20.96
N PRO A 346 5.86 -9.90 20.29
CA PRO A 346 4.95 -9.18 19.42
C PRO A 346 4.30 -7.97 20.12
N PRO A 347 4.28 -6.79 19.49
CA PRO A 347 3.73 -5.60 20.12
C PRO A 347 2.22 -5.69 20.31
N THR A 348 1.75 -5.00 21.33
CA THR A 348 0.33 -4.88 21.67
C THR A 348 -0.39 -3.82 20.85
N GLY A 349 0.34 -2.87 20.25
CA GLY A 349 -0.18 -1.84 19.35
C GLY A 349 0.93 -0.94 18.80
N LEU A 350 0.54 0.00 17.94
CA LEU A 350 1.38 1.06 17.36
C LEU A 350 0.80 2.42 17.72
N GLN A 351 1.60 3.27 18.35
CA GLN A 351 1.27 4.66 18.64
C GLN A 351 2.03 5.56 17.69
N ILE A 352 1.32 6.49 17.04
CA ILE A 352 1.96 7.53 16.23
C ILE A 352 2.12 8.77 17.10
N ARG A 353 3.35 9.24 17.26
CA ARG A 353 3.66 10.45 18.02
C ARG A 353 3.93 11.60 17.07
N SER A 354 3.34 12.75 17.37
CA SER A 354 3.70 14.00 16.70
C SER A 354 5.08 14.44 17.19
N VAL A 355 5.93 14.84 16.23
CA VAL A 355 7.27 15.40 16.48
C VAL A 355 7.15 16.85 16.91
#